data_AF-A0A6G9AP60-F1
#
_entry.id   AF-A0A6G9AP60-F1
#
_cell.length_a   1.000
_cell.length_b   1.000
_cell.length_c   1.000
_cell.angle_alpha   90.00
_cell.angle_beta   90.00
_cell.angle_gamma   90.00
#
_symmetry.space_group_name_H-M   'P 1'
#
loop_
_entity.id
_entity.type
_entity.pdbx_description
1 polymer ?
#
loop_
_entity_poly.entity_id
_entity_poly.type
_entity_poly.pdbx_seq_one_letter_code
_entity_poly.pdbx_strand_id
1 'polypeptide(L)'
;MSFEEEITLYQFGQGLHLELDLLDHFSQLDEFKKSQRVVELFDMVRQLKPEDTELEQVMAANSSPAPIPPYLVFKGHQLQRNSSISMARTELARSYQILLRLFKKAYQRQLEAEKPTPANWMFWDLSNPEVVASIVTLHQQLVEEVYASAGYRSEFASLAKLYYTRKSTWLTNQEEPTPEPQTHFSFLTYEEVVDRSIPMIGEPQLRGISLLCNSLNKALAKQYGLTAEQATRLIWDVVERHMREQYNTGLID
;
A
#
# COMPACT_ATOMS: atom_id res chain seq x y z
N MET A 1 -1.33 -5.21 2.18
CA MET A 1 -2.61 -5.87 1.85
C MET A 1 -2.28 -7.15 1.11
N SER A 2 -2.92 -8.27 1.44
CA SER A 2 -2.77 -9.53 0.71
C SER A 2 -3.46 -9.48 -0.66
N PHE A 3 -3.21 -10.46 -1.52
CA PHE A 3 -3.85 -10.52 -2.85
C PHE A 3 -5.36 -10.75 -2.75
N GLU A 4 -5.80 -11.55 -1.80
CA GLU A 4 -7.22 -11.83 -1.54
C GLU A 4 -7.98 -10.58 -1.07
N GLU A 5 -7.33 -9.75 -0.25
CA GLU A 5 -7.89 -8.48 0.19
C GLU A 5 -8.01 -7.48 -0.96
N GLU A 6 -7.06 -7.47 -1.90
CA GLU A 6 -7.14 -6.67 -3.12
C GLU A 6 -8.28 -7.14 -4.03
N ILE A 7 -8.44 -8.45 -4.22
CA ILE A 7 -9.61 -9.01 -4.93
C ILE A 7 -10.91 -8.57 -4.25
N THR A 8 -10.96 -8.60 -2.91
CA THR A 8 -12.12 -8.16 -2.13
C THR A 8 -12.44 -6.68 -2.39
N LEU A 9 -11.44 -5.81 -2.53
CA LEU A 9 -11.64 -4.41 -2.90
C LEU A 9 -12.21 -4.26 -4.31
N TYR A 10 -11.70 -5.01 -5.29
CA TYR A 10 -12.27 -4.97 -6.64
C TYR A 10 -13.70 -5.51 -6.68
N GLN A 11 -14.00 -6.57 -5.93
CA GLN A 11 -15.36 -7.07 -5.73
C GLN A 11 -16.27 -6.00 -5.10
N PHE A 12 -15.79 -5.23 -4.12
CA PHE A 12 -16.51 -4.07 -3.58
C PHE A 12 -16.77 -2.99 -4.64
N GLY A 13 -15.79 -2.73 -5.51
CA GLY A 13 -15.93 -1.84 -6.67
C GLY A 13 -17.06 -2.28 -7.61
N GLN A 14 -17.19 -3.60 -7.84
CA GLN A 14 -18.28 -4.21 -8.61
C GLN A 14 -19.62 -4.25 -7.87
N GLY A 15 -19.64 -3.88 -6.59
CA GLY A 15 -20.85 -3.88 -5.77
C GLY A 15 -21.18 -5.23 -5.12
N LEU A 16 -20.22 -6.15 -5.05
CA LEU A 16 -20.39 -7.50 -4.47
C LEU A 16 -20.19 -7.51 -2.94
N HIS A 17 -19.51 -6.51 -2.38
CA HIS A 17 -19.34 -6.32 -0.94
C HIS A 17 -19.92 -4.98 -0.48
N LEU A 18 -20.32 -4.90 0.79
CA LEU A 18 -20.82 -3.67 1.39
C LEU A 18 -19.65 -2.82 1.93
N GLU A 19 -19.83 -1.50 1.92
CA GLU A 19 -18.86 -0.57 2.53
C GLU A 19 -18.65 -0.89 4.02
N LEU A 20 -19.72 -1.25 4.73
CA LEU A 20 -19.69 -1.57 6.15
C LEU A 20 -18.78 -2.76 6.47
N ASP A 21 -18.81 -3.82 5.66
CA ASP A 21 -17.99 -5.03 5.89
C ASP A 21 -16.49 -4.69 5.85
N LEU A 22 -16.09 -3.83 4.90
CA LEU A 22 -14.70 -3.37 4.76
C LEU A 22 -14.29 -2.43 5.89
N LEU A 23 -15.19 -1.58 6.38
CA LEU A 23 -14.94 -0.69 7.52
C LEU A 23 -14.81 -1.48 8.82
N ASP A 24 -15.65 -2.47 9.03
CA ASP A 24 -15.62 -3.36 10.19
C ASP A 24 -14.31 -4.16 10.20
N HIS A 25 -13.92 -4.74 9.06
CA HIS A 25 -12.63 -5.43 8.93
C HIS A 25 -11.46 -4.48 9.23
N PHE A 26 -11.46 -3.28 8.67
CA PHE A 26 -10.44 -2.27 8.93
C PHE A 26 -10.34 -1.89 10.41
N SER A 27 -11.47 -1.84 11.14
CA SER A 27 -11.50 -1.46 12.55
C SER A 27 -10.73 -2.42 13.47
N GLN A 28 -10.66 -3.71 13.07
CA GLN A 28 -10.01 -4.80 13.80
C GLN A 28 -8.49 -4.84 13.60
N LEU A 29 -7.96 -4.12 12.62
CA LEU A 29 -6.52 -4.03 12.38
C LEU A 29 -5.84 -3.21 13.48
N ASP A 30 -4.58 -3.53 13.78
CA ASP A 30 -3.72 -2.66 14.60
C ASP A 30 -3.41 -1.33 13.86
N GLU A 31 -2.90 -0.33 14.59
CA GLU A 31 -2.69 1.02 14.02
C GLU A 31 -1.65 1.05 12.90
N PHE A 32 -0.65 0.16 12.96
CA PHE A 32 0.36 0.03 11.92
C PHE A 32 -0.26 -0.50 10.63
N LYS A 33 -1.03 -1.60 10.72
CA LYS A 33 -1.76 -2.20 9.60
C LYS A 33 -2.83 -1.28 9.04
N LYS A 34 -3.52 -0.51 9.88
CA LYS A 34 -4.46 0.54 9.42
C LYS A 34 -3.75 1.60 8.59
N SER A 35 -2.62 2.11 9.08
CA SER A 35 -1.82 3.10 8.37
C SER A 35 -1.35 2.57 7.02
N GLN A 36 -0.84 1.34 6.99
CA GLN A 36 -0.44 0.67 5.77
C GLN A 36 -1.61 0.49 4.79
N ARG A 37 -2.78 0.05 5.29
CA ARG A 37 -3.98 -0.15 4.48
C ARG A 37 -4.47 1.13 3.82
N VAL A 38 -4.42 2.25 4.53
CA VAL A 38 -4.76 3.58 3.99
C VAL A 38 -3.78 3.97 2.87
N VAL A 39 -2.48 3.71 3.03
CA VAL A 39 -1.45 3.97 2.00
C VAL A 39 -1.71 3.15 0.74
N GLU A 40 -1.95 1.85 0.91
CA GLU A 40 -2.14 0.94 -0.22
C GLU A 40 -3.41 1.29 -1.00
N LEU A 41 -4.52 1.55 -0.30
CA LEU A 41 -5.76 1.99 -0.95
C LEU A 41 -5.60 3.37 -1.62
N PHE A 42 -4.83 4.28 -1.02
CA PHE A 42 -4.50 5.56 -1.64
C PHE A 42 -3.76 5.35 -2.97
N ASP A 43 -2.78 4.45 -3.01
CA ASP A 43 -2.04 4.14 -4.24
C ASP A 43 -2.94 3.54 -5.31
N MET A 44 -3.86 2.65 -4.96
CA MET A 44 -4.88 2.11 -5.87
C MET A 44 -5.79 3.22 -6.42
N VAL A 45 -6.31 4.10 -5.56
CA VAL A 45 -7.13 5.24 -5.99
C VAL A 45 -6.35 6.14 -6.95
N ARG A 46 -5.09 6.44 -6.65
CA ARG A 46 -4.24 7.27 -7.51
C ARG A 46 -4.04 6.65 -8.90
N GLN A 47 -3.89 5.33 -8.98
CA GLN A 47 -3.78 4.60 -10.26
C GLN A 47 -5.05 4.69 -11.09
N LEU A 48 -6.21 4.66 -10.44
CA LEU A 48 -7.52 4.82 -11.11
C LEU A 48 -7.76 6.24 -11.65
N LYS A 49 -6.93 7.21 -11.26
CA LYS A 49 -7.01 8.62 -11.70
C LYS A 49 -8.45 9.15 -11.58
N PRO A 50 -8.96 9.30 -10.35
CA PRO A 50 -10.30 9.84 -10.13
C PRO A 50 -10.42 11.23 -10.75
N GLU A 51 -11.61 11.53 -11.26
CA GLU A 51 -11.96 12.84 -11.79
C GLU A 51 -12.38 13.80 -10.66
N ASP A 52 -12.24 15.11 -10.88
CA ASP A 52 -12.60 16.13 -9.89
C ASP A 52 -14.06 16.03 -9.46
N THR A 53 -14.94 15.69 -10.40
CA THR A 53 -16.38 15.53 -10.15
C THR A 53 -16.65 14.34 -9.20
N GLU A 54 -15.89 13.26 -9.31
CA GLU A 54 -15.99 12.09 -8.42
C GLU A 54 -15.53 12.47 -7.01
N LEU A 55 -14.45 13.23 -6.90
CA LEU A 55 -13.95 13.74 -5.64
C LEU A 55 -14.97 14.66 -4.97
N GLU A 56 -15.53 15.63 -5.69
CA GLU A 56 -16.55 16.54 -5.17
C GLU A 56 -17.79 15.80 -4.69
N GLN A 57 -18.26 14.80 -5.44
CA GLN A 57 -19.39 13.96 -5.03
C GLN A 57 -19.11 13.20 -3.74
N VAL A 58 -17.93 12.59 -3.60
CA VAL A 58 -17.54 11.86 -2.40
C VAL A 58 -17.44 12.82 -1.21
N MET A 59 -16.85 13.99 -1.41
CA MET A 59 -16.72 15.01 -0.37
C MET A 59 -18.09 15.57 0.07
N ALA A 60 -19.01 15.81 -0.86
CA ALA A 60 -20.36 16.28 -0.55
C ALA A 60 -21.22 15.22 0.17
N ALA A 61 -21.04 13.94 -0.19
CA ALA A 61 -21.74 12.82 0.45
C ALA A 61 -21.22 12.52 1.87
N ASN A 62 -20.01 12.96 2.22
CA ASN A 62 -19.51 12.90 3.57
C ASN A 62 -20.11 14.05 4.39
N SER A 63 -21.30 13.84 4.95
CA SER A 63 -22.11 14.83 5.69
C SER A 63 -21.50 15.39 6.98
N SER A 64 -20.17 15.28 7.18
CA SER A 64 -19.50 15.87 8.33
C SER A 64 -18.80 17.17 7.92
N PRO A 65 -19.08 18.30 8.60
CA PRO A 65 -18.37 19.58 8.37
C PRO A 65 -16.90 19.54 8.81
N ALA A 66 -16.40 18.38 9.23
CA ALA A 66 -15.02 18.22 9.66
C ALA A 66 -14.06 18.40 8.47
N PRO A 67 -12.92 19.08 8.66
CA PRO A 67 -11.95 19.32 7.60
C PRO A 67 -11.44 18.01 6.99
N ILE A 68 -11.03 18.04 5.73
CA ILE A 68 -10.37 16.92 5.04
C ILE A 68 -9.26 16.37 5.95
N PRO A 69 -9.15 15.02 6.12
CA PRO A 69 -8.08 14.46 6.94
C PRO A 69 -6.72 15.03 6.50
N PRO A 70 -5.89 15.54 7.41
CA PRO A 70 -4.68 16.30 7.06
C PRO A 70 -3.64 15.45 6.30
N TYR A 71 -3.78 14.13 6.35
CA TYR A 71 -3.02 13.16 5.59
C TYR A 71 -3.35 13.14 4.08
N LEU A 72 -4.61 13.38 3.72
CA LEU A 72 -5.07 13.48 2.34
C LEU A 72 -5.08 14.95 1.95
N VAL A 73 -4.04 15.39 1.26
CA VAL A 73 -3.98 16.77 0.78
C VAL A 73 -4.38 16.78 -0.68
N PHE A 74 -5.43 17.53 -0.98
CA PHE A 74 -5.82 17.82 -2.34
C PHE A 74 -5.17 19.15 -2.73
N LYS A 75 -4.01 19.08 -3.41
CA LYS A 75 -3.37 20.27 -3.99
C LYS A 75 -3.88 20.42 -5.42
N GLY A 76 -4.87 21.27 -5.62
CA GLY A 76 -5.59 21.34 -6.89
C GLY A 76 -6.33 20.03 -7.17
N HIS A 77 -6.31 19.58 -8.43
CA HIS A 77 -7.01 18.40 -8.95
C HIS A 77 -6.26 17.08 -8.72
N GLN A 78 -5.27 17.07 -7.80
CA GLN A 78 -4.41 15.91 -7.55
C GLN A 78 -4.47 15.50 -6.09
N LEU A 79 -4.80 14.23 -5.88
CA LEU A 79 -4.72 13.56 -4.60
C LEU A 79 -3.23 13.39 -4.21
N GLN A 80 -2.79 14.09 -3.17
CA GLN A 80 -1.44 14.02 -2.63
C GLN A 80 -1.44 13.46 -1.21
N ARG A 81 -0.41 12.65 -0.92
CA ARG A 81 -0.14 12.16 0.43
C ARG A 81 0.70 13.19 1.17
N ASN A 82 0.29 13.59 2.37
CA ASN A 82 1.16 14.36 3.26
C ASN A 82 2.03 13.41 4.08
N SER A 83 3.33 13.38 3.82
CA SER A 83 4.27 12.44 4.44
C SER A 83 4.67 12.79 5.88
N SER A 84 4.26 13.96 6.40
CA SER A 84 4.79 14.51 7.66
C SER A 84 3.85 14.46 8.86
N ILE A 85 2.72 13.73 8.80
CA ILE A 85 1.70 13.79 9.86
C ILE A 85 1.50 12.40 10.46
N SER A 86 1.84 12.27 11.75
CA SER A 86 1.40 11.16 12.59
C SER A 86 -0.13 11.23 12.69
N MET A 87 -0.82 10.22 12.16
CA MET A 87 -2.28 10.22 12.05
C MET A 87 -2.91 9.75 13.36
N ALA A 88 -3.94 10.46 13.83
CA ALA A 88 -4.78 9.93 14.88
C ALA A 88 -5.65 8.78 14.33
N ARG A 89 -5.99 7.80 15.19
CA ARG A 89 -6.82 6.64 14.83
C ARG A 89 -8.15 7.01 14.14
N THR A 90 -8.79 8.08 14.61
CA THR A 90 -10.04 8.60 14.03
C THR A 90 -9.85 9.16 12.61
N GLU A 91 -8.66 9.70 12.31
CA GLU A 91 -8.31 10.20 10.99
C GLU A 91 -8.02 9.07 10.01
N LEU A 92 -7.43 7.96 10.48
CA LEU A 92 -7.18 6.76 9.66
C LEU A 92 -8.49 6.14 9.18
N ALA A 93 -9.45 5.92 10.07
CA ALA A 93 -10.75 5.35 9.71
C ALA A 93 -11.50 6.24 8.70
N ARG A 94 -11.49 7.56 8.92
CA ARG A 94 -12.12 8.50 8.00
C ARG A 94 -11.42 8.56 6.65
N SER A 95 -10.09 8.55 6.64
CA SER A 95 -9.30 8.53 5.39
C SER A 95 -9.60 7.27 4.59
N TYR A 96 -9.64 6.11 5.25
CA TYR A 96 -9.99 4.84 4.63
C TYR A 96 -11.40 4.87 4.01
N GLN A 97 -12.39 5.38 4.74
CA GLN A 97 -13.76 5.51 4.22
C GLN A 97 -13.85 6.40 2.98
N ILE A 98 -13.21 7.58 3.00
CA ILE A 98 -13.18 8.50 1.85
C ILE A 98 -12.53 7.81 0.65
N LEU A 99 -11.39 7.16 0.87
CA LEU A 99 -10.67 6.45 -0.18
C LEU A 99 -11.48 5.28 -0.75
N LEU A 100 -12.24 4.53 0.07
CA LEU A 100 -13.11 3.46 -0.42
C LEU A 100 -14.19 3.99 -1.36
N ARG A 101 -14.85 5.08 -0.98
CA ARG A 101 -15.90 5.70 -1.80
C ARG A 101 -15.33 6.24 -3.11
N LEU A 102 -14.17 6.88 -3.05
CA LEU A 102 -13.47 7.39 -4.22
C LEU A 102 -12.99 6.27 -5.14
N PHE A 103 -12.41 5.21 -4.56
CA PHE A 103 -12.04 3.98 -5.26
C PHE A 103 -13.23 3.41 -6.02
N LYS A 104 -14.36 3.21 -5.34
CA LYS A 104 -15.57 2.63 -5.95
C LYS A 104 -16.05 3.45 -7.14
N LYS A 105 -16.14 4.78 -6.99
CA LYS A 105 -16.57 5.68 -8.07
C LYS A 105 -15.62 5.61 -9.28
N ALA A 106 -14.33 5.81 -9.06
CA ALA A 106 -13.33 5.80 -10.12
C ALA A 106 -13.23 4.43 -10.81
N TYR A 107 -13.30 3.34 -10.03
CA TYR A 107 -13.27 1.98 -10.54
C TYR A 107 -14.51 1.67 -11.38
N GLN A 108 -15.72 2.05 -10.93
CA GLN A 108 -16.95 1.82 -11.71
C GLN A 108 -16.91 2.52 -13.07
N ARG A 109 -16.39 3.75 -13.13
CA ARG A 109 -16.19 4.46 -14.40
C ARG A 109 -15.26 3.68 -15.34
N GLN A 110 -14.13 3.20 -14.82
CA GLN A 110 -13.19 2.39 -15.63
C GLN A 110 -13.78 1.05 -16.04
N LEU A 111 -14.51 0.37 -15.14
CA LEU A 111 -15.18 -0.89 -15.42
C LEU A 111 -16.16 -0.74 -16.59
N GLU A 112 -16.98 0.31 -16.60
CA GLU A 112 -17.90 0.58 -17.73
C GLU A 112 -17.16 0.84 -19.04
N ALA A 113 -15.98 1.48 -19.00
CA ALA A 113 -15.16 1.73 -20.19
C ALA A 113 -14.50 0.45 -20.74
N GLU A 114 -14.08 -0.47 -19.86
CA GLU A 114 -13.33 -1.69 -20.21
C GLU A 114 -14.23 -2.92 -20.46
N LYS A 115 -15.51 -2.86 -20.07
CA LYS A 115 -16.53 -3.91 -20.29
C LYS A 115 -16.52 -4.61 -21.67
N PRO A 116 -16.35 -3.92 -22.81
CA PRO A 116 -16.40 -4.61 -24.11
C PRO A 116 -15.25 -5.61 -24.31
N THR A 117 -14.07 -5.39 -23.70
CA THR A 117 -12.92 -6.30 -23.85
C THR A 117 -11.95 -6.15 -22.66
N PRO A 118 -12.23 -6.80 -21.51
CA PRO A 118 -11.42 -6.58 -20.32
C PRO A 118 -10.05 -7.28 -20.45
N ALA A 119 -9.02 -6.50 -20.74
CA ALA A 119 -7.64 -6.99 -20.86
C ALA A 119 -7.01 -7.36 -19.50
N ASN A 120 -7.55 -6.82 -18.41
CA ASN A 120 -7.03 -6.99 -17.06
C ASN A 120 -8.05 -7.72 -16.17
N TRP A 121 -7.59 -8.68 -15.37
CA TRP A 121 -8.44 -9.51 -14.52
C TRP A 121 -9.27 -8.71 -13.54
N MET A 122 -8.79 -7.53 -13.12
CA MET A 122 -9.51 -6.64 -12.21
C MET A 122 -10.86 -6.17 -12.77
N PHE A 123 -11.08 -6.27 -14.09
CA PHE A 123 -12.35 -5.94 -14.75
C PHE A 123 -13.16 -7.17 -15.17
N TRP A 124 -12.69 -8.38 -14.86
CA TRP A 124 -13.46 -9.61 -15.07
C TRP A 124 -14.63 -9.70 -14.09
N ASP A 125 -15.58 -10.59 -14.36
CA ASP A 125 -16.68 -10.84 -13.45
C ASP A 125 -16.21 -11.58 -12.19
N LEU A 126 -16.02 -10.84 -11.09
CA LEU A 126 -15.55 -11.38 -9.81
C LEU A 126 -16.69 -11.95 -8.96
N SER A 127 -17.92 -11.98 -9.48
CA SER A 127 -19.04 -12.68 -8.85
C SER A 127 -18.95 -14.20 -9.06
N ASN A 128 -18.25 -14.64 -10.10
CA ASN A 128 -18.03 -16.05 -10.37
C ASN A 128 -16.84 -16.58 -9.54
N PRO A 129 -17.06 -17.52 -8.61
CA PRO A 129 -16.00 -18.07 -7.76
C PRO A 129 -14.94 -18.85 -8.57
N GLU A 130 -15.29 -19.42 -9.71
CA GLU A 130 -14.32 -20.11 -10.58
C GLU A 130 -13.33 -19.13 -11.21
N VAL A 131 -13.81 -17.94 -11.60
CA VAL A 131 -12.96 -16.85 -12.12
C VAL A 131 -12.01 -16.39 -11.03
N VAL A 132 -12.51 -16.14 -9.82
CA VAL A 132 -11.69 -15.75 -8.68
C VAL A 132 -10.64 -16.82 -8.36
N ALA A 133 -11.03 -18.10 -8.31
CA ALA A 133 -10.10 -19.21 -8.07
C ALA A 133 -9.03 -19.31 -9.16
N SER A 134 -9.39 -19.08 -10.42
CA SER A 134 -8.43 -19.09 -11.54
C SER A 134 -7.40 -17.97 -11.43
N ILE A 135 -7.82 -16.76 -11.03
CA ILE A 135 -6.94 -15.60 -10.82
C ILE A 135 -5.95 -15.90 -9.70
N VAL A 136 -6.45 -16.40 -8.55
CA VAL A 136 -5.60 -16.78 -7.41
C VAL A 136 -4.61 -17.87 -7.78
N THR A 137 -5.07 -18.91 -8.48
CA THR A 137 -4.21 -20.03 -8.88
C THR A 137 -3.13 -19.59 -9.85
N LEU A 138 -3.46 -18.80 -10.87
CA LEU A 138 -2.50 -18.28 -11.84
C LEU A 138 -1.45 -17.40 -11.16
N HIS A 139 -1.88 -16.53 -10.25
CA HIS A 139 -0.98 -15.67 -9.49
C HIS A 139 -0.02 -16.48 -8.61
N GLN A 140 -0.52 -17.49 -7.89
CA GLN A 140 0.32 -18.39 -7.09
C GLN A 140 1.32 -19.16 -7.94
N GLN A 141 0.91 -19.66 -9.12
CA GLN A 141 1.82 -20.32 -10.06
C GLN A 141 2.94 -19.39 -10.51
N LEU A 142 2.62 -18.13 -10.82
CA LEU A 142 3.63 -17.12 -11.18
C LEU A 142 4.57 -16.81 -10.01
N VAL A 143 4.07 -16.73 -8.78
CA VAL A 143 4.90 -16.55 -7.58
C VAL A 143 5.90 -17.70 -7.45
N GLU A 144 5.45 -18.96 -7.59
CA GLU A 144 6.32 -20.13 -7.52
C GLU A 144 7.36 -20.12 -8.65
N GLU A 145 6.95 -19.82 -9.88
CA GLU A 145 7.85 -19.77 -11.04
C GLU A 145 8.93 -18.69 -10.87
N VAL A 146 8.54 -17.48 -10.47
CA VAL A 146 9.47 -16.37 -10.25
C VAL A 146 10.39 -16.65 -9.06
N TYR A 147 9.88 -17.24 -7.98
CA TYR A 147 10.69 -17.61 -6.82
C TYR A 147 11.72 -18.69 -7.16
N ALA A 148 11.36 -19.66 -8.00
CA ALA A 148 12.26 -20.73 -8.46
C ALA A 148 13.26 -20.26 -9.53
N SER A 149 13.03 -19.12 -10.17
CA SER A 149 13.88 -18.60 -11.23
C SER A 149 15.26 -18.18 -10.71
N ALA A 150 16.30 -18.88 -11.18
CA ALA A 150 17.69 -18.55 -10.85
C ALA A 150 18.10 -17.13 -11.28
N GLY A 151 17.44 -16.57 -12.30
CA GLY A 151 17.78 -15.26 -12.88
C GLY A 151 17.38 -14.05 -12.03
N TYR A 152 16.48 -14.22 -11.05
CA TYR A 152 16.00 -13.13 -10.19
C TYR A 152 16.32 -13.34 -8.70
N ARG A 153 16.89 -14.50 -8.36
CA ARG A 153 17.07 -14.94 -6.97
C ARG A 153 17.89 -13.95 -6.15
N SER A 154 18.97 -13.40 -6.73
CA SER A 154 19.83 -12.43 -6.05
C SER A 154 19.14 -11.11 -5.77
N GLU A 155 18.32 -10.65 -6.71
CA GLU A 155 17.58 -9.40 -6.66
C GLU A 155 16.50 -9.47 -5.59
N PHE A 156 15.72 -10.54 -5.56
CA PHE A 156 14.70 -10.75 -4.54
C PHE A 156 15.29 -10.94 -3.14
N ALA A 157 16.38 -11.72 -3.00
CA ALA A 157 17.08 -11.86 -1.72
C ALA A 157 17.66 -10.52 -1.23
N SER A 158 18.21 -9.71 -2.14
CA SER A 158 18.73 -8.38 -1.81
C SER A 158 17.61 -7.43 -1.38
N LEU A 159 16.47 -7.48 -2.07
CA LEU A 159 15.30 -6.67 -1.77
C LEU A 159 14.72 -7.03 -0.40
N ALA A 160 14.58 -8.32 -0.09
CA ALA A 160 14.15 -8.81 1.22
C ALA A 160 15.12 -8.36 2.32
N LYS A 161 16.44 -8.48 2.11
CA LYS A 161 17.45 -8.02 3.07
C LYS A 161 17.36 -6.52 3.35
N LEU A 162 17.24 -5.70 2.31
CA LEU A 162 17.12 -4.24 2.45
C LEU A 162 15.86 -3.86 3.24
N TYR A 163 14.75 -4.54 2.98
CA TYR A 163 13.50 -4.32 3.69
C TYR A 163 13.60 -4.74 5.15
N TYR A 164 14.18 -5.92 5.42
CA TYR A 164 14.43 -6.40 6.78
C TYR A 164 15.29 -5.42 7.57
N THR A 165 16.45 -5.00 7.03
CA THR A 165 17.32 -4.01 7.69
C THR A 165 16.55 -2.73 8.00
N ARG A 166 15.75 -2.22 7.06
CA ARG A 166 14.93 -1.03 7.29
C ARG A 166 13.90 -1.23 8.40
N LYS A 167 13.18 -2.37 8.39
CA LYS A 167 12.19 -2.73 9.43
C LYS A 167 12.85 -2.81 10.80
N SER A 168 14.01 -3.49 10.90
CA SER A 168 14.77 -3.62 12.14
C SER A 168 15.25 -2.26 12.67
N THR A 169 15.82 -1.40 11.82
CA THR A 169 16.25 -0.06 12.23
C THR A 169 15.07 0.77 12.75
N TRP A 170 13.91 0.67 12.10
CA TRP A 170 12.71 1.37 12.54
C TRP A 170 12.21 0.88 13.91
N LEU A 171 12.17 -0.45 14.12
CA LEU A 171 11.80 -1.03 15.41
C LEU A 171 12.76 -0.64 16.53
N THR A 172 14.08 -0.70 16.29
CA THR A 172 15.09 -0.27 17.27
C THR A 172 14.94 1.20 17.66
N ASN A 173 14.57 2.07 16.72
CA ASN A 173 14.37 3.49 16.99
C ASN A 173 13.05 3.77 17.73
N GLN A 174 12.09 2.84 17.78
CA GLN A 174 10.85 2.99 18.55
C GLN A 174 10.99 2.54 20.01
N GLU A 175 11.99 1.72 20.34
CA GLU A 175 12.29 1.27 21.70
C GLU A 175 13.11 2.28 22.52
N GLU A 176 13.04 3.59 22.22
CA GLU A 176 13.67 4.60 23.07
C GLU A 176 13.11 4.50 24.51
N PRO A 177 13.98 4.50 25.54
CA PRO A 177 13.59 4.24 26.91
C PRO A 177 12.58 5.28 27.40
N THR A 178 11.67 4.82 28.27
CA THR A 178 10.70 5.67 28.97
C THR A 178 11.43 6.91 29.51
N PRO A 179 11.02 8.14 29.13
CA PRO A 179 11.75 9.33 29.56
C PRO A 179 11.68 9.41 31.08
N GLU A 180 12.81 9.18 31.74
CA GLU A 180 12.94 9.52 33.15
C GLU A 180 12.60 11.02 33.29
N PRO A 181 11.81 11.42 34.29
CA PRO A 181 11.45 12.82 34.49
C PRO A 181 12.73 13.65 34.70
N GLN A 182 13.18 14.31 33.64
CA GLN A 182 14.38 15.15 33.66
C GLN A 182 14.08 16.41 34.47
N THR A 183 14.72 16.54 35.63
CA THR A 183 14.67 17.76 36.46
C THR A 183 15.57 18.88 35.91
N HIS A 184 16.28 18.62 34.81
CA HIS A 184 17.20 19.57 34.18
C HIS A 184 17.07 19.47 32.66
N PHE A 185 16.66 20.56 32.01
CA PHE A 185 16.59 20.66 30.55
C PHE A 185 18.00 20.95 30.01
N SER A 186 18.66 19.96 29.40
CA SER A 186 19.80 20.26 28.51
C SER A 186 19.24 20.53 27.12
N PHE A 187 19.28 21.79 26.69
CA PHE A 187 18.91 22.12 25.31
C PHE A 187 19.89 21.41 24.37
N LEU A 188 19.34 20.66 23.41
CA LEU A 188 20.15 20.07 22.34
C LEU A 188 20.84 21.21 21.60
N THR A 189 22.15 21.04 21.37
CA THR A 189 22.91 21.93 20.50
C THR A 189 22.39 21.84 19.07
N TYR A 190 22.64 22.87 18.26
CA TYR A 190 22.25 22.86 16.85
C TYR A 190 22.81 21.64 16.12
N GLU A 191 24.05 21.23 16.43
CA GLU A 191 24.69 20.05 15.87
C GLU A 191 23.97 18.75 16.30
N GLU A 192 23.57 18.61 17.56
CA GLU A 192 22.80 17.45 18.02
C GLU A 192 21.40 17.38 17.42
N VAL A 193 20.75 18.54 17.19
CA VAL A 193 19.47 18.61 16.47
C VAL A 193 19.67 18.18 15.02
N VAL A 194 20.70 18.68 14.36
CA VAL A 194 21.08 18.33 12.98
C VAL A 194 21.36 16.83 12.88
N ASP A 195 22.19 16.26 13.75
CA ASP A 195 22.55 14.84 13.72
C ASP A 195 21.38 13.90 14.07
N ARG A 196 20.44 14.33 14.93
CA ARG A 196 19.21 13.56 15.22
C ARG A 196 18.12 13.73 14.15
N SER A 197 18.09 14.87 13.45
CA SER A 197 17.04 15.19 12.46
C SER A 197 17.40 14.78 11.03
N ILE A 198 18.70 14.65 10.72
CA ILE A 198 19.20 14.40 9.35
C ILE A 198 19.26 12.92 8.92
N PRO A 199 19.20 11.86 9.75
CA PRO A 199 19.24 10.49 9.20
C PRO A 199 18.02 10.16 8.32
N MET A 200 16.97 10.99 8.33
CA MET A 200 15.82 10.88 7.43
C MET A 200 16.02 11.45 6.02
N ILE A 201 17.04 12.30 5.77
CA ILE A 201 17.24 12.93 4.46
C ILE A 201 18.14 12.02 3.61
N GLY A 202 17.56 10.89 3.19
CA GLY A 202 18.15 9.99 2.20
C GLY A 202 18.58 8.65 2.77
N GLU A 203 17.64 7.86 3.31
CA GLU A 203 17.88 6.44 3.60
C GLU A 203 18.44 5.74 2.34
N PRO A 204 19.73 5.36 2.28
CA PRO A 204 20.30 4.72 1.10
C PRO A 204 19.59 3.40 0.76
N GLN A 205 18.97 2.77 1.76
CA GLN A 205 18.12 1.59 1.61
C GLN A 205 16.89 1.88 0.73
N LEU A 206 16.22 3.02 0.90
CA LEU A 206 15.05 3.40 0.09
C LEU A 206 15.40 3.54 -1.39
N ARG A 207 16.57 4.14 -1.69
CA ARG A 207 17.06 4.25 -3.06
C ARG A 207 17.37 2.88 -3.65
N GLY A 208 18.01 2.00 -2.88
CA GLY A 208 18.29 0.62 -3.29
C GLY A 208 17.01 -0.17 -3.57
N ILE A 209 16.03 -0.11 -2.65
CA ILE A 209 14.70 -0.72 -2.81
C ILE A 209 14.03 -0.19 -4.08
N SER A 210 13.97 1.14 -4.26
CA SER A 210 13.33 1.74 -5.44
C SER A 210 13.97 1.30 -6.76
N LEU A 211 15.31 1.26 -6.82
CA LEU A 211 16.03 0.82 -8.02
C LEU A 211 15.75 -0.65 -8.35
N LEU A 212 15.83 -1.54 -7.35
CA LEU A 212 15.57 -2.97 -7.52
C LEU A 212 14.12 -3.25 -7.88
N CYS A 213 13.16 -2.61 -7.21
CA CYS A 213 11.75 -2.74 -7.56
C CYS A 213 11.48 -2.27 -9.00
N ASN A 214 12.06 -1.15 -9.42
CA ASN A 214 11.88 -0.63 -10.78
C ASN A 214 12.50 -1.56 -11.84
N SER A 215 13.67 -2.15 -11.56
CA SER A 215 14.29 -3.10 -12.50
C SER A 215 13.50 -4.40 -12.59
N LEU A 216 13.09 -4.97 -11.45
CA LEU A 216 12.27 -6.17 -11.40
C LEU A 216 10.92 -5.94 -12.07
N ASN A 217 10.29 -4.79 -11.82
CA ASN A 217 9.00 -4.47 -12.41
C ASN A 217 9.09 -4.48 -13.95
N LYS A 218 10.08 -3.80 -14.52
CA LYS A 218 10.31 -3.78 -15.97
C LYS A 218 10.63 -5.16 -16.53
N ALA A 219 11.44 -5.95 -15.83
CA ALA A 219 11.82 -7.30 -16.26
C ALA A 219 10.62 -8.24 -16.27
N LEU A 220 9.85 -8.30 -15.18
CA LEU A 220 8.68 -9.15 -15.03
C LEU A 220 7.54 -8.73 -15.96
N ALA A 221 7.27 -7.42 -16.07
CA ALA A 221 6.27 -6.90 -17.01
C ALA A 221 6.59 -7.32 -18.45
N LYS A 222 7.87 -7.27 -18.84
CA LYS A 222 8.30 -7.68 -20.18
C LYS A 222 8.26 -9.21 -20.38
N GLN A 223 8.71 -9.98 -19.40
CA GLN A 223 8.83 -11.44 -19.52
C GLN A 223 7.47 -12.13 -19.49
N TYR A 224 6.58 -11.70 -18.59
CA TYR A 224 5.30 -12.35 -18.32
C TYR A 224 4.10 -11.58 -18.88
N GLY A 225 4.33 -10.47 -19.60
CA GLY A 225 3.25 -9.64 -20.15
C GLY A 225 2.38 -8.96 -19.09
N LEU A 226 2.93 -8.74 -17.89
CA LEU A 226 2.21 -8.18 -16.75
C LEU A 226 2.09 -6.66 -16.84
N THR A 227 1.01 -6.11 -16.30
CA THR A 227 0.93 -4.66 -16.04
C THR A 227 1.93 -4.29 -14.94
N ALA A 228 2.27 -2.99 -14.84
CA ALA A 228 3.16 -2.52 -13.77
C ALA A 228 2.61 -2.82 -12.35
N GLU A 229 1.29 -2.85 -12.20
CA GLU A 229 0.60 -3.16 -10.94
C GLU A 229 0.73 -4.64 -10.60
N GLN A 230 0.40 -5.52 -11.55
CA GLN A 230 0.56 -6.97 -11.41
C GLN A 230 2.01 -7.36 -11.12
N ALA A 231 2.97 -6.75 -11.81
CA ALA A 231 4.39 -6.97 -11.56
C ALA A 231 4.81 -6.48 -10.16
N THR A 232 4.32 -5.33 -9.71
CA THR A 232 4.60 -4.83 -8.35
C THR A 232 4.05 -5.77 -7.28
N ARG A 233 2.81 -6.24 -7.46
CA ARG A 233 2.19 -7.22 -6.57
C ARG A 233 3.00 -8.51 -6.51
N LEU A 234 3.34 -9.08 -7.68
CA LEU A 234 4.17 -10.28 -7.78
C LEU A 234 5.52 -10.11 -7.07
N ILE A 235 6.15 -8.94 -7.20
CA ILE A 235 7.41 -8.64 -6.50
C ILE A 235 7.23 -8.74 -4.99
N TRP A 236 6.21 -8.08 -4.45
CA TRP A 236 6.03 -8.04 -3.00
C TRP A 236 5.68 -9.40 -2.40
N ASP A 237 4.90 -10.22 -3.11
CA ASP A 237 4.55 -11.57 -2.63
C ASP A 237 5.77 -12.51 -2.64
N VAL A 238 6.64 -12.40 -3.66
CA VAL A 238 7.92 -13.12 -3.71
C VAL A 238 8.87 -12.64 -2.60
N VAL A 239 8.92 -11.33 -2.35
CA VAL A 239 9.71 -10.76 -1.23
C VAL A 239 9.16 -11.22 0.11
N GLU A 240 7.83 -11.24 0.29
CA GLU A 240 7.19 -11.71 1.53
C GLU A 240 7.60 -13.14 1.86
N ARG A 241 7.63 -14.01 0.84
CA ARG A 241 8.11 -15.38 1.00
C ARG A 241 9.58 -15.43 1.44
N HIS A 242 10.46 -14.68 0.79
CA HIS A 242 11.86 -14.58 1.22
C HIS A 242 12.00 -14.07 2.65
N MET A 243 11.18 -13.09 3.04
CA MET A 243 11.17 -12.53 4.39
C MET A 243 10.80 -13.60 5.43
N ARG A 244 9.76 -14.38 5.16
CA ARG A 244 9.32 -15.48 6.04
C ARG A 244 10.37 -16.58 6.14
N GLU A 245 10.93 -17.03 5.02
CA GLU A 245 11.89 -18.13 5.00
C GLU A 245 13.25 -17.77 5.60
N GLN A 246 13.74 -16.53 5.41
CA GLN A 246 15.08 -16.13 5.85
C GLN A 246 15.13 -15.46 7.22
N TYR A 247 14.08 -14.73 7.59
CA TYR A 247 14.08 -13.89 8.79
C TYR A 247 12.95 -14.23 9.77
N ASN A 248 12.09 -15.22 9.45
CA ASN A 248 10.92 -15.58 10.25
C ASN A 248 9.99 -14.38 10.54
N THR A 249 9.92 -13.42 9.62
CA THR A 249 9.04 -12.25 9.70
C THR A 249 8.38 -12.04 8.35
N GLY A 250 7.11 -11.66 8.32
CA GLY A 250 6.45 -11.15 7.12
C GLY A 250 6.79 -9.68 6.84
N LEU A 251 6.41 -9.23 5.64
CA LEU A 251 6.37 -7.81 5.30
C LEU A 251 5.33 -7.04 6.14
N ILE A 252 4.27 -7.73 6.56
CA ILE A 252 3.05 -7.18 7.19
C ILE A 252 2.92 -7.61 8.67
N ASP A 253 3.80 -8.51 9.15
CA ASP A 253 3.74 -9.06 10.53
C ASP A 253 4.22 -8.07 11.59
#